data_AF-A0A519RQR6-F1
#
_entry.id   AF-A0A519RQR6-F1
#
_cell.length_a   1.000
_cell.length_b   1.000
_cell.length_c   1.000
_cell.angle_alpha   90.00
_cell.angle_beta   90.00
_cell.angle_gamma   90.00
#
_symmetry.space_group_name_H-M   'P 1'
#
loop_
_entity.id
_entity.type
_entity.pdbx_description
1 polymer ?
#
loop_
_entity_poly.entity_id
_entity_poly.type
_entity_poly.pdbx_seq_one_letter_code
_entity_poly.pdbx_strand_id
1 'polypeptide(L)'
;MKTAKIVLSTALVMSTFLTACSSPNLPTNSNGVVAEQKIANTENTEMSANEVAEINKLIASSNIKADNTFSVMSDLQGKDIQTDLLLQNPKAANRAKFWGLKTADKLLNAGTSPTKRWFLTRKLGGLFPSQAFKSDVLFWLTRADLLRIKGVSLDDSYLLAAVGVNNVAVLAASNNIISQASLLVDLGAVAFTTGRPMPSLSEIKSWTSEATRTANVLY
;
A
#
# COMPACT_ATOMS: atom_id res chain seq x y z
N MET A 1 49.60 13.24 27.46
CA MET A 1 49.00 14.57 27.77
C MET A 1 47.83 14.75 26.82
N LYS A 2 46.57 14.52 27.25
CA LYS A 2 45.60 15.54 27.71
C LYS A 2 45.46 16.66 26.64
N THR A 3 44.33 16.85 25.94
CA THR A 3 42.97 17.08 26.46
C THR A 3 41.89 16.98 25.38
N ALA A 4 40.73 16.44 25.76
CA ALA A 4 39.44 16.61 25.11
C ALA A 4 38.68 17.84 25.67
N LYS A 5 37.81 18.46 24.87
CA LYS A 5 36.67 19.33 25.22
C LYS A 5 35.61 19.07 24.12
N ILE A 6 34.46 18.44 24.32
CA ILE A 6 33.27 18.71 25.15
C ILE A 6 32.59 20.05 24.85
N VAL A 7 31.49 19.91 24.07
CA VAL A 7 30.13 20.51 24.19
C VAL A 7 29.99 22.04 24.20
N LEU A 8 29.18 22.56 23.27
CA LEU A 8 28.13 23.50 23.63
C LEU A 8 26.88 23.34 22.72
N SER A 9 25.85 22.76 23.32
CA SER A 9 24.46 22.78 22.89
C SER A 9 23.92 24.20 23.01
N THR A 10 23.24 24.71 21.99
CA THR A 10 22.38 25.90 22.11
C THR A 10 21.03 25.59 21.47
N ALA A 11 20.12 25.14 22.33
CA ALA A 11 18.69 25.24 22.10
C ALA A 11 18.29 26.71 22.18
N LEU A 12 17.59 27.23 21.17
CA LEU A 12 16.79 28.43 21.30
C LEU A 12 15.32 28.06 21.11
N VAL A 13 14.63 28.02 22.25
CA VAL A 13 13.18 28.03 22.38
C VAL A 13 12.69 29.42 22.00
N MET A 14 11.72 29.52 21.10
CA MET A 14 10.81 30.67 21.12
C MET A 14 9.37 30.20 20.88
N SER A 15 8.69 30.06 22.01
CA SER A 15 7.24 30.04 22.13
C SER A 15 6.69 31.41 21.75
N THR A 16 5.68 31.44 20.89
CA THR A 16 4.63 32.47 20.95
C THR A 16 3.29 31.77 20.76
N PHE A 17 2.50 31.82 21.82
CA PHE A 17 1.14 31.32 21.92
C PHE A 17 0.17 32.51 21.92
N LEU A 18 -0.98 32.31 21.28
CA LEU A 18 -2.32 32.86 21.56
C LEU A 18 -2.61 34.36 21.43
N THR A 19 -3.57 34.68 20.54
CA THR A 19 -4.80 35.48 20.80
C THR A 19 -5.75 35.19 19.62
N ALA A 20 -6.78 34.34 19.73
CA ALA A 20 -8.14 34.52 20.30
C ALA A 20 -9.16 35.25 19.38
N CYS A 21 -10.32 34.59 19.23
CA CYS A 21 -11.67 35.09 18.92
C CYS A 21 -12.03 35.59 17.49
N SER A 22 -12.85 34.81 16.77
CA SER A 22 -14.28 35.14 16.57
C SER A 22 -14.98 34.12 15.65
N SER A 23 -15.96 33.43 16.22
CA SER A 23 -17.19 32.99 15.54
C SER A 23 -18.31 33.84 16.13
N PRO A 24 -19.25 34.34 15.32
CA PRO A 24 -20.48 33.58 15.13
C PRO A 24 -21.10 33.77 13.73
N ASN A 25 -21.95 32.82 13.31
CA ASN A 25 -23.31 33.10 12.84
C ASN A 25 -23.96 31.81 12.32
N LEU A 26 -24.78 31.22 13.19
CA LEU A 26 -25.89 30.34 12.83
C LEU A 26 -27.06 31.25 12.40
N PRO A 27 -27.68 31.04 11.22
CA PRO A 27 -28.97 31.63 10.95
C PRO A 27 -30.07 30.82 11.65
N THR A 28 -30.84 31.54 12.47
CA THR A 28 -32.05 31.13 13.15
C THR A 28 -33.22 30.96 12.17
N ASN A 29 -34.04 29.95 12.44
CA ASN A 29 -35.36 29.74 11.89
C ASN A 29 -36.34 30.82 12.42
N SER A 30 -37.06 31.50 11.52
CA SER A 30 -38.31 32.19 11.85
C SER A 30 -39.37 31.93 10.77
N ASN A 31 -40.52 31.44 11.25
CA ASN A 31 -41.73 31.06 10.54
C ASN A 31 -42.31 32.12 9.58
N GLY A 32 -42.97 31.68 8.49
CA GLY A 32 -44.20 32.33 8.04
C GLY A 32 -44.49 32.41 6.54
N VAL A 33 -45.17 31.38 6.01
CA VAL A 33 -46.28 31.43 5.02
C VAL A 33 -45.98 31.65 3.51
N VAL A 34 -45.99 30.50 2.82
CA VAL A 34 -46.67 30.14 1.54
C VAL A 34 -46.44 30.99 0.28
N ALA A 35 -45.70 30.40 -0.67
CA ALA A 35 -46.10 30.39 -2.08
C ALA A 35 -45.93 28.95 -2.61
N GLU A 36 -47.04 28.34 -3.02
CA GLU A 36 -47.10 27.03 -3.66
C GLU A 36 -46.23 26.99 -4.93
N GLN A 37 -45.28 26.06 -4.99
CA GLN A 37 -44.83 25.49 -6.25
C GLN A 37 -45.06 23.98 -6.22
N LYS A 38 -46.19 23.61 -6.81
CA LYS A 38 -46.59 22.27 -7.17
C LYS A 38 -45.62 21.74 -8.23
N ILE A 39 -44.61 20.98 -7.80
CA ILE A 39 -43.87 20.08 -8.69
C ILE A 39 -44.29 18.66 -8.29
N ALA A 40 -45.39 18.24 -8.90
CA ALA A 40 -45.69 16.84 -9.05
C ALA A 40 -44.61 16.23 -9.96
N ASN A 41 -43.99 15.14 -9.51
CA ASN A 41 -43.71 13.94 -10.29
C ASN A 41 -42.94 12.96 -9.37
N THR A 42 -43.69 12.32 -8.50
CA THR A 42 -43.31 11.06 -7.87
C THR A 42 -43.54 9.96 -8.89
N GLU A 43 -42.56 9.68 -9.74
CA GLU A 43 -42.49 8.36 -10.39
C GLU A 43 -41.84 7.40 -9.39
N ASN A 44 -42.66 6.91 -8.46
CA ASN A 44 -42.39 5.63 -7.83
C ASN A 44 -42.53 4.57 -8.92
N THR A 45 -41.43 4.23 -9.60
CA THR A 45 -41.36 2.99 -10.35
C THR A 45 -41.28 1.87 -9.32
N GLU A 46 -42.44 1.47 -8.82
CA GLU A 46 -42.59 0.24 -8.04
C GLU A 46 -42.16 -0.91 -8.95
N MET A 47 -40.92 -1.37 -8.75
CA MET A 47 -40.40 -2.58 -9.36
C MET A 47 -41.39 -3.69 -9.07
N SER A 48 -41.91 -4.34 -10.11
CA SER A 48 -42.95 -5.32 -9.92
C SER A 48 -42.42 -6.47 -9.06
N ALA A 49 -43.25 -7.07 -8.21
CA ALA A 49 -42.84 -8.18 -7.35
C ALA A 49 -42.20 -9.34 -8.14
N ASN A 50 -42.54 -9.46 -9.42
CA ASN A 50 -41.98 -10.43 -10.35
C ASN A 50 -40.54 -10.10 -10.77
N GLU A 51 -40.20 -8.83 -11.01
CA GLU A 51 -38.83 -8.40 -11.32
C GLU A 51 -37.91 -8.53 -10.10
N VAL A 52 -38.42 -8.22 -8.90
CA VAL A 52 -37.67 -8.42 -7.65
C VAL A 52 -37.41 -9.92 -7.40
N ALA A 53 -38.40 -10.77 -7.68
CA ALA A 53 -38.24 -12.22 -7.59
C ALA A 53 -37.25 -12.77 -8.62
N GLU A 54 -37.24 -12.22 -9.83
CA GLU A 54 -36.29 -12.60 -10.89
C GLU A 54 -34.86 -12.16 -10.56
N ILE A 55 -34.67 -10.95 -10.04
CA ILE A 55 -33.37 -10.46 -9.54
C ILE A 55 -32.88 -11.35 -8.39
N ASN A 56 -33.73 -11.69 -7.42
CA ASN A 56 -33.33 -12.56 -6.30
C ASN A 56 -33.01 -13.99 -6.76
N LYS A 57 -33.69 -14.48 -7.80
CA LYS A 57 -33.38 -15.78 -8.42
C LYS A 57 -32.06 -15.73 -9.17
N LEU A 58 -31.76 -14.62 -9.85
CA LEU A 58 -30.47 -14.40 -10.51
C LEU A 58 -29.33 -14.32 -9.49
N ILE A 59 -29.52 -13.59 -8.39
CA ILE A 59 -28.55 -13.48 -7.28
C ILE A 59 -28.34 -14.85 -6.61
N ALA A 60 -29.40 -15.61 -6.37
CA ALA A 60 -29.29 -16.95 -5.79
C ALA A 60 -28.65 -17.97 -6.75
N SER A 61 -28.79 -17.78 -8.06
CA SER A 61 -28.15 -18.60 -9.09
C SER A 61 -26.69 -18.20 -9.36
N SER A 62 -26.34 -16.93 -9.10
CA SER A 62 -24.96 -16.48 -9.10
C SER A 62 -24.31 -16.93 -7.79
N ASN A 63 -23.64 -18.08 -7.83
CA ASN A 63 -22.84 -18.60 -6.73
C ASN A 63 -21.56 -17.77 -6.50
N ILE A 64 -21.68 -16.44 -6.50
CA ILE A 64 -20.62 -15.49 -6.21
C ILE A 64 -20.70 -15.27 -4.70
N LYS A 65 -19.96 -16.10 -3.96
CA LYS A 65 -19.50 -15.66 -2.64
C LYS A 65 -18.75 -14.37 -2.88
N ALA A 66 -19.21 -13.27 -2.30
CA ALA A 66 -18.41 -12.08 -2.16
C ALA A 66 -17.29 -12.40 -1.16
N ASP A 67 -16.24 -13.10 -1.62
CA ASP A 67 -14.96 -13.05 -0.96
C ASP A 67 -14.23 -11.81 -1.50
N ASN A 68 -14.42 -10.72 -0.79
CA ASN A 68 -13.63 -9.49 -0.91
C ASN A 68 -12.14 -9.69 -0.55
N THR A 69 -11.65 -10.93 -0.50
CA THR A 69 -10.24 -11.31 -0.46
C THR A 69 -9.86 -11.72 -1.88
N PHE A 70 -9.32 -10.78 -2.66
CA PHE A 70 -8.59 -11.11 -3.89
C PHE A 70 -7.31 -11.86 -3.49
N SER A 71 -7.45 -13.10 -3.02
CA SER A 71 -6.33 -13.99 -2.75
C SER A 71 -5.94 -14.55 -4.10
N VAL A 72 -5.08 -13.80 -4.78
CA VAL A 72 -4.47 -14.22 -6.03
C VAL A 72 -3.58 -15.43 -5.70
N MET A 73 -4.19 -16.60 -5.67
CA MET A 73 -3.49 -17.88 -5.81
C MET A 73 -3.16 -18.06 -7.31
N SER A 74 -2.57 -17.05 -7.96
CA SER A 74 -2.09 -17.22 -9.33
C SER A 74 -0.86 -18.11 -9.29
N ASP A 75 -0.78 -19.06 -10.22
CA ASP A 75 0.41 -19.89 -10.44
C ASP A 75 1.68 -19.05 -10.69
N LEU A 76 1.48 -17.76 -11.01
CA LEU A 76 2.52 -16.79 -11.28
C LEU A 76 3.02 -16.02 -10.04
N GLN A 77 2.48 -16.25 -8.84
CA GLN A 77 3.02 -15.68 -7.58
C GLN A 77 3.30 -14.17 -7.68
N GLY A 78 2.31 -13.37 -8.11
CA GLY A 78 2.45 -11.90 -8.20
C GLY A 78 3.44 -11.38 -9.25
N LYS A 79 4.09 -12.25 -10.06
CA LYS A 79 5.04 -11.86 -11.12
C LYS A 79 4.40 -11.01 -12.21
N ASP A 80 3.11 -11.18 -12.42
CA ASP A 80 2.28 -10.53 -13.43
C ASP A 80 1.70 -9.18 -12.98
N ILE A 81 1.92 -8.79 -11.71
CA ILE A 81 1.46 -7.49 -11.19
C ILE A 81 2.03 -6.36 -12.04
N GLN A 82 1.15 -5.47 -12.48
CA GLN A 82 1.52 -4.37 -13.35
C GLN A 82 2.37 -3.34 -12.60
N THR A 83 3.37 -2.78 -13.28
CA THR A 83 4.25 -1.77 -12.70
C THR A 83 3.51 -0.48 -12.30
N ASP A 84 2.35 -0.20 -12.88
CA ASP A 84 1.50 0.94 -12.49
C ASP A 84 1.03 0.84 -11.03
N LEU A 85 0.59 -0.35 -10.63
CA LEU A 85 0.09 -0.62 -9.28
C LEU A 85 1.25 -0.66 -8.27
N LEU A 86 2.41 -1.16 -8.72
CA LEU A 86 3.57 -1.33 -7.86
C LEU A 86 4.29 -0.01 -7.55
N LEU A 87 4.57 0.82 -8.56
CA LEU A 87 5.50 1.95 -8.38
C LEU A 87 4.91 3.13 -7.59
N GLN A 88 3.59 3.21 -7.38
CA GLN A 88 2.93 4.32 -6.64
C GLN A 88 3.35 5.74 -7.10
N ASN A 89 3.98 5.85 -8.27
CA ASN A 89 4.50 7.07 -8.86
C ASN A 89 4.20 7.02 -10.37
N PRO A 90 3.28 7.85 -10.86
CA PRO A 90 2.81 7.75 -12.24
C PRO A 90 3.91 8.09 -13.26
N LYS A 91 4.84 8.99 -12.91
CA LYS A 91 5.96 9.34 -13.80
C LYS A 91 6.94 8.17 -13.97
N ALA A 92 7.27 7.50 -12.87
CA ALA A 92 8.14 6.33 -12.90
C ALA A 92 7.46 5.15 -13.61
N ALA A 93 6.17 4.93 -13.37
CA ALA A 93 5.38 3.89 -14.05
C ALA A 93 5.32 4.08 -15.57
N ASN A 94 5.07 5.30 -16.05
CA ASN A 94 5.08 5.60 -17.48
C ASN A 94 6.45 5.36 -18.12
N ARG A 95 7.54 5.72 -17.43
CA ARG A 95 8.90 5.42 -17.91
C ARG A 95 9.17 3.92 -17.89
N ALA A 96 8.76 3.20 -16.85
CA ALA A 96 8.90 1.74 -16.78
C ALA A 96 8.22 1.08 -17.99
N LYS A 97 6.99 1.48 -18.32
CA LYS A 97 6.27 1.04 -19.52
C LYS A 97 7.01 1.34 -20.81
N PHE A 98 7.53 2.56 -20.96
CA PHE A 98 8.33 2.97 -22.14
C PHE A 98 9.55 2.05 -22.33
N TRP A 99 10.20 1.65 -21.24
CA TRP A 99 11.34 0.71 -21.25
C TRP A 99 10.94 -0.78 -21.29
N GLY A 100 9.65 -1.10 -21.46
CA GLY A 100 9.17 -2.49 -21.54
C GLY A 100 9.03 -3.22 -20.19
N LEU A 101 9.21 -2.51 -19.07
CA LEU A 101 9.06 -3.02 -17.71
C LEU A 101 7.59 -2.92 -17.29
N LYS A 102 6.76 -3.82 -17.85
CA LYS A 102 5.30 -3.82 -17.61
C LYS A 102 4.88 -4.59 -16.36
N THR A 103 5.72 -5.51 -15.89
CA THR A 103 5.40 -6.43 -14.79
C THR A 103 6.41 -6.36 -13.65
N ALA A 104 6.00 -6.75 -12.44
CA ALA A 104 6.84 -6.81 -11.26
C ALA A 104 8.08 -7.67 -11.47
N ASP A 105 7.94 -8.84 -12.13
CA ASP A 105 9.07 -9.72 -12.44
C ASP A 105 10.10 -9.06 -13.37
N LYS A 106 9.64 -8.38 -14.43
CA LYS A 106 10.54 -7.63 -15.33
C LYS A 106 11.26 -6.50 -14.61
N LEU A 107 10.56 -5.81 -13.71
CA LEU A 107 11.15 -4.76 -12.88
C LEU A 107 12.23 -5.33 -11.94
N LEU A 108 11.91 -6.42 -11.24
CA LEU A 108 12.83 -7.10 -10.33
C LEU A 108 14.09 -7.56 -11.07
N ASN A 109 13.92 -8.22 -12.21
CA ASN A 109 15.01 -8.69 -13.07
C ASN A 109 15.92 -7.56 -13.57
N ALA A 110 15.35 -6.37 -13.79
CA ALA A 110 16.08 -5.17 -14.17
C ALA A 110 16.82 -4.49 -13.00
N GLY A 111 16.58 -4.90 -11.76
CA GLY A 111 17.13 -4.30 -10.54
C GLY A 111 17.80 -5.29 -9.58
N THR A 112 18.15 -6.51 -10.01
CA THR A 112 18.68 -7.55 -9.10
C THR A 112 20.06 -7.25 -8.51
N SER A 113 20.89 -6.46 -9.20
CA SER A 113 22.25 -6.12 -8.76
C SER A 113 22.39 -4.61 -8.49
N PRO A 114 23.37 -4.16 -7.68
CA PRO A 114 23.62 -2.73 -7.46
C PRO A 114 23.84 -1.94 -8.74
N THR A 115 24.56 -2.51 -9.71
CA THR A 115 24.81 -1.90 -11.03
C THR A 115 23.52 -1.78 -11.84
N LYS A 116 22.72 -2.86 -11.89
CA LYS A 116 21.41 -2.87 -12.53
C LYS A 116 20.45 -1.86 -11.89
N ARG A 117 20.39 -1.79 -10.56
CA ARG A 117 19.60 -0.77 -9.83
C ARG A 117 20.03 0.64 -10.18
N TRP A 118 21.32 0.89 -10.29
CA TRP A 118 21.83 2.20 -10.70
C TRP A 118 21.34 2.58 -12.11
N PHE A 119 21.43 1.66 -13.07
CA PHE A 119 20.89 1.87 -14.42
C PHE A 119 19.38 2.05 -14.42
N LEU A 120 18.65 1.22 -13.67
CA LEU A 120 17.20 1.28 -13.54
C LEU A 120 16.76 2.62 -12.94
N THR A 121 17.43 3.08 -11.89
CA THR A 121 17.17 4.37 -11.26
C THR A 121 17.36 5.50 -12.27
N ARG A 122 18.38 5.44 -13.14
CA ARG A 122 18.54 6.45 -14.20
C ARG A 122 17.46 6.38 -15.27
N LYS A 123 17.03 5.18 -15.66
CA LYS A 123 15.93 5.00 -16.62
C LYS A 123 14.59 5.52 -16.10
N LEU A 124 14.31 5.32 -14.81
CA LEU A 124 13.06 5.74 -14.18
C LEU A 124 13.10 7.19 -13.68
N GLY A 125 14.22 7.63 -13.10
CA GLY A 125 14.37 8.94 -12.45
C GLY A 125 14.99 10.02 -13.33
N GLY A 126 15.69 9.65 -14.40
CA GLY A 126 16.45 10.55 -15.27
C GLY A 126 17.95 10.55 -14.96
N LEU A 127 18.71 11.47 -15.56
CA LEU A 127 20.18 11.52 -15.45
C LEU A 127 20.70 11.72 -14.01
N PHE A 128 19.96 12.50 -13.20
CA PHE A 128 20.31 12.89 -11.83
C PHE A 128 19.17 12.59 -10.86
N PRO A 129 18.94 11.31 -10.52
CA PRO A 129 17.91 10.94 -9.56
C PRO A 129 18.30 11.38 -8.14
N SER A 130 17.33 11.90 -7.39
CA SER A 130 17.52 12.26 -5.97
C SER A 130 17.82 11.01 -5.13
N GLN A 131 18.39 11.22 -3.94
CA GLN A 131 18.64 10.11 -3.02
C GLN A 131 17.33 9.43 -2.57
N ALA A 132 16.29 10.21 -2.30
CA ALA A 132 14.95 9.70 -1.99
C ALA A 132 14.42 8.77 -3.10
N PHE A 133 14.59 9.16 -4.37
CA PHE A 133 14.16 8.35 -5.49
C PHE A 133 14.92 7.02 -5.61
N LYS A 134 16.21 6.97 -5.24
CA LYS A 134 16.95 5.70 -5.18
C LYS A 134 16.36 4.76 -4.12
N SER A 135 15.97 5.32 -2.97
CA SER A 135 15.29 4.56 -1.92
C SER A 135 13.92 4.07 -2.40
N ASP A 136 13.16 4.88 -3.14
CA ASP A 136 11.88 4.46 -3.74
C ASP A 136 12.08 3.30 -4.72
N VAL A 137 13.11 3.36 -5.57
CA VAL A 137 13.42 2.27 -6.51
C VAL A 137 13.77 0.99 -5.76
N LEU A 138 14.58 1.07 -4.71
CA LEU A 138 14.88 -0.09 -3.88
C LEU A 138 13.61 -0.65 -3.22
N PHE A 139 12.77 0.22 -2.68
CA PHE A 139 11.49 -0.13 -2.07
C PHE A 139 10.55 -0.85 -3.05
N TRP A 140 10.44 -0.38 -4.29
CA TRP A 140 9.64 -1.06 -5.33
C TRP A 140 10.20 -2.42 -5.71
N LEU A 141 11.53 -2.56 -5.77
CA LEU A 141 12.18 -3.83 -6.05
C LEU A 141 12.00 -4.83 -4.91
N THR A 142 12.12 -4.39 -3.66
CA THR A 142 11.83 -5.19 -2.47
C THR A 142 10.39 -5.70 -2.51
N ARG A 143 9.42 -4.83 -2.82
CA ARG A 143 8.02 -5.24 -2.97
C ARG A 143 7.85 -6.27 -4.10
N ALA A 144 8.49 -6.06 -5.25
CA ALA A 144 8.47 -7.03 -6.34
C ALA A 144 9.06 -8.39 -5.94
N ASP A 145 10.10 -8.41 -5.10
CA ASP A 145 10.71 -9.65 -4.59
C ASP A 145 9.77 -10.36 -3.60
N LEU A 146 9.15 -9.62 -2.69
CA LEU A 146 8.21 -10.16 -1.70
C LEU A 146 6.91 -10.70 -2.31
N LEU A 147 6.45 -10.09 -3.42
CA LEU A 147 5.25 -10.54 -4.15
C LEU A 147 5.39 -11.96 -4.71
N ARG A 148 6.61 -12.48 -4.84
CA ARG A 148 6.89 -13.85 -5.27
C ARG A 148 6.47 -14.90 -4.23
N ILE A 149 6.21 -14.48 -3.00
CA ILE A 149 5.79 -15.36 -1.92
C ILE A 149 4.30 -15.61 -2.05
N LYS A 150 3.91 -16.89 -2.06
CA LYS A 150 2.51 -17.30 -2.18
C LYS A 150 1.68 -16.72 -1.03
N GLY A 151 0.58 -16.07 -1.37
CA GLY A 151 -0.36 -15.48 -0.41
C GLY A 151 0.04 -14.09 0.10
N VAL A 152 1.12 -13.47 -0.42
CA VAL A 152 1.43 -12.06 -0.15
C VAL A 152 0.69 -11.19 -1.16
N SER A 153 -0.17 -10.29 -0.67
CA SER A 153 -0.86 -9.30 -1.52
C SER A 153 0.01 -8.07 -1.82
N LEU A 154 -0.48 -7.20 -2.70
CA LEU A 154 0.17 -5.92 -2.99
C LEU A 154 0.31 -5.03 -1.74
N ASP A 155 -0.69 -5.06 -0.86
CA ASP A 155 -0.69 -4.31 0.39
C ASP A 155 0.28 -4.94 1.39
N ASP A 156 0.28 -6.25 1.52
CA ASP A 156 1.21 -6.97 2.41
C ASP A 156 2.66 -6.73 2.01
N SER A 157 2.97 -6.78 0.71
CA SER A 157 4.31 -6.48 0.20
C SER A 157 4.78 -5.08 0.60
N TYR A 158 3.86 -4.11 0.59
CA TYR A 158 4.14 -2.74 0.99
C TYR A 158 4.43 -2.66 2.49
N LEU A 159 3.59 -3.29 3.31
CA LEU A 159 3.75 -3.29 4.77
C LEU A 159 5.07 -3.94 5.17
N LEU A 160 5.38 -5.11 4.62
CA LEU A 160 6.63 -5.82 4.85
C LEU A 160 7.86 -4.96 4.47
N ALA A 161 7.82 -4.35 3.28
CA ALA A 161 8.90 -3.47 2.83
C ALA A 161 9.05 -2.24 3.74
N ALA A 162 7.93 -1.67 4.22
CA ALA A 162 7.92 -0.49 5.07
C ALA A 162 8.41 -0.77 6.50
N VAL A 163 8.23 -1.99 7.01
CA VAL A 163 8.83 -2.47 8.26
C VAL A 163 10.34 -2.73 8.13
N GLY A 164 10.87 -2.77 6.91
CA GLY A 164 12.29 -2.98 6.63
C GLY A 164 12.64 -4.42 6.25
N VAL A 165 11.64 -5.25 5.90
CA VAL A 165 11.89 -6.55 5.28
C VAL A 165 12.36 -6.34 3.85
N ASN A 166 13.67 -6.29 3.65
CA ASN A 166 14.28 -5.83 2.40
C ASN A 166 14.31 -6.87 1.27
N ASN A 167 14.19 -8.16 1.58
CA ASN A 167 14.17 -9.25 0.60
C ASN A 167 13.52 -10.52 1.19
N VAL A 168 13.31 -11.52 0.33
CA VAL A 168 12.77 -12.82 0.73
C VAL A 168 13.62 -13.53 1.79
N ALA A 169 14.96 -13.37 1.74
CA ALA A 169 15.86 -14.02 2.69
C ALA A 169 15.69 -13.49 4.14
N VAL A 170 15.48 -12.18 4.30
CA VAL A 170 15.19 -11.56 5.61
C VAL A 170 13.87 -12.08 6.18
N LEU A 171 12.85 -12.25 5.33
CA LEU A 171 11.58 -12.83 5.77
C LEU A 171 11.72 -14.31 6.14
N ALA A 172 12.48 -15.08 5.36
CA ALA A 172 12.78 -16.49 5.65
C ALA A 172 13.53 -16.66 6.97
N ALA A 173 14.46 -15.76 7.29
CA ALA A 173 15.17 -15.75 8.57
C ALA A 173 14.26 -15.46 9.78
N SER A 174 13.07 -14.91 9.55
CA SER A 174 12.08 -14.60 10.59
C SER A 174 11.16 -15.78 10.93
N ASN A 175 11.53 -17.02 10.55
CA ASN A 175 10.72 -18.23 10.78
C ASN A 175 10.77 -18.76 12.24
N ASN A 176 10.85 -17.87 13.22
CA ASN A 176 10.77 -18.17 14.65
C ASN A 176 9.61 -17.38 15.27
N ILE A 177 8.96 -17.94 16.30
CA ILE A 177 7.81 -17.34 16.96
C ILE A 177 8.10 -15.93 17.51
N ILE A 178 9.30 -15.67 18.03
CA ILE A 178 9.68 -14.36 18.58
C ILE A 178 9.77 -13.33 17.45
N SER A 179 10.44 -13.68 16.35
CA SER A 179 10.57 -12.82 15.16
C SER A 179 9.21 -12.54 14.52
N GLN A 180 8.34 -13.55 14.44
CA GLN A 180 6.98 -13.41 13.92
C GLN A 180 6.12 -12.49 14.79
N ALA A 181 6.23 -12.60 16.12
CA ALA A 181 5.51 -11.72 17.04
C ALA A 181 5.98 -10.27 16.93
N SER A 182 7.30 -10.05 16.85
CA SER A 182 7.87 -8.70 16.60
C SER A 182 7.37 -8.13 15.29
N LEU A 183 7.46 -8.92 14.20
CA LEU A 183 7.02 -8.51 12.88
C LEU A 183 5.52 -8.16 12.87
N LEU A 184 4.68 -8.91 13.57
CA LEU A 184 3.24 -8.61 13.69
C LEU A 184 2.99 -7.24 14.35
N VAL A 185 3.74 -6.90 15.41
CA VAL A 185 3.63 -5.60 16.08
C VAL A 185 4.04 -4.47 15.15
N ASP A 186 5.18 -4.63 14.47
CA ASP A 186 5.69 -3.62 13.54
C ASP A 186 4.74 -3.42 12.35
N LEU A 187 4.22 -4.52 11.79
CA LEU A 187 3.22 -4.48 10.73
C LEU A 187 1.94 -3.80 11.18
N GLY A 188 1.48 -4.02 12.42
CA GLY A 188 0.32 -3.35 12.98
C GLY A 188 0.49 -1.83 13.04
N ALA A 189 1.67 -1.34 13.46
CA ALA A 189 1.97 0.08 13.51
C ALA A 189 1.99 0.71 12.10
N VAL A 190 2.60 0.04 11.12
CA VAL A 190 2.63 0.53 9.73
C VAL A 190 1.24 0.44 9.08
N ALA A 191 0.49 -0.64 9.31
CA ALA A 191 -0.87 -0.81 8.78
C ALA A 191 -1.79 0.30 9.28
N PHE A 192 -1.74 0.61 10.58
CA PHE A 192 -2.50 1.71 11.18
C PHE A 192 -2.17 3.07 10.56
N THR A 193 -0.89 3.39 10.39
CA THR A 193 -0.46 4.69 9.84
C THR A 193 -0.74 4.83 8.35
N THR A 194 -0.77 3.72 7.61
CA THR A 194 -0.95 3.72 6.15
C THR A 194 -2.39 3.42 5.71
N GLY A 195 -3.28 3.07 6.65
CA GLY A 195 -4.67 2.71 6.38
C GLY A 195 -4.82 1.40 5.60
N ARG A 196 -3.84 0.49 5.70
CA ARG A 196 -3.85 -0.82 5.03
C ARG A 196 -4.37 -1.91 5.97
N PRO A 197 -4.97 -3.00 5.44
CA PRO A 197 -5.39 -4.11 6.28
C PRO A 197 -4.20 -4.74 7.01
N MET A 198 -4.36 -5.00 8.31
CA MET A 198 -3.35 -5.67 9.12
C MET A 198 -3.40 -7.18 8.89
N PRO A 199 -2.26 -7.84 8.62
CA PRO A 199 -2.25 -9.29 8.46
C PRO A 199 -2.35 -10.03 9.79
N SER A 200 -2.86 -11.25 9.72
CA SER A 200 -2.95 -12.18 10.83
C SER A 200 -1.61 -12.90 11.09
N LEU A 201 -1.44 -13.42 12.31
CA LEU A 201 -0.27 -14.23 12.66
C LEU A 201 -0.16 -15.52 11.81
N SER A 202 -1.29 -16.09 11.39
CA SER A 202 -1.33 -17.25 10.48
C SER A 202 -0.77 -16.92 9.10
N GLU A 203 -1.09 -15.74 8.55
CA GLU A 203 -0.55 -15.29 7.27
C GLU A 203 0.95 -15.07 7.35
N ILE A 204 1.43 -14.40 8.40
CA ILE A 204 2.87 -14.21 8.64
C ILE A 204 3.60 -15.56 8.70
N LYS A 205 3.06 -16.54 9.44
CA LYS A 205 3.62 -17.90 9.51
C LYS A 205 3.67 -18.58 8.14
N SER A 206 2.61 -18.42 7.34
CA SER A 206 2.56 -18.95 5.97
C SER A 206 3.64 -18.31 5.10
N TRP A 207 3.78 -16.98 5.16
CA TRP A 207 4.77 -16.25 4.37
C TRP A 207 6.20 -16.59 4.78
N THR A 208 6.53 -16.65 6.08
CA THR A 208 7.87 -17.02 6.52
C THR A 208 8.22 -18.45 6.13
N SER A 209 7.25 -19.37 6.20
CA SER A 209 7.45 -20.76 5.74
C SER A 209 7.68 -20.81 4.23
N GLU A 210 6.89 -20.10 3.44
CA GLU A 210 7.04 -20.08 1.98
C GLU A 210 8.32 -19.36 1.53
N ALA A 211 8.74 -18.32 2.25
CA ALA A 211 9.98 -17.61 2.00
C ALA A 211 11.21 -18.54 2.07
N THR A 212 11.19 -19.56 2.96
CA THR A 212 12.29 -20.55 3.03
C THR A 212 12.41 -21.42 1.78
N ARG A 213 11.33 -21.58 1.02
CA ARG A 213 11.30 -22.35 -0.24
C ARG A 213 11.56 -21.48 -1.47
N THR A 214 11.50 -20.16 -1.31
CA THR A 214 11.61 -19.19 -2.40
C THR A 214 13.06 -18.75 -2.55
N ALA A 215 13.61 -18.85 -3.76
CA ALA A 215 14.98 -18.43 -4.04
C ALA A 215 15.16 -16.91 -3.82
N ASN A 216 16.22 -16.53 -3.11
CA ASN A 216 16.61 -15.13 -2.96
C ASN A 216 17.10 -14.56 -4.30
N VAL A 217 16.60 -13.38 -4.67
CA VAL A 217 16.98 -12.70 -5.93
C VAL A 217 17.61 -11.33 -5.66
N LEU A 218 17.30 -10.69 -4.53
CA LEU A 218 17.70 -9.32 -4.22
C LEU A 218 18.79 -9.28 -3.14
N TYR A 219 19.91 -8.62 -3.48
CA TYR A 219 21.10 -8.46 -2.63
C TYR A 219 21.39 -6.98 -2.31
#